data_AF-A0A497F1D6-F1
#
_entry.id   AF-A0A497F1D6-F1
#
_cell.length_a   1.000
_cell.length_b   1.000
_cell.length_c   1.000
_cell.angle_alpha   90.00
_cell.angle_beta   90.00
_cell.angle_gamma   90.00
#
_symmetry.space_group_name_H-M   'P 1'
#
loop_
_entity.id
_entity.type
_entity.pdbx_description
1 polymer ?
#
loop_
_entity_poly.entity_id
_entity_poly.type
_entity_poly.pdbx_seq_one_letter_code
_entity_poly.pdbx_strand_id
1 'polypeptide(L)'
;MFNKLAIWCRKRSPWIFHINTGSCNNCDIEVINALTPKFDVERLGILLEGSPRHADILVVTGPLTKQTSARVKRIYEQTPNPKVVVAVGTCAASGGIFRNSYHIDGPVEKIIPVDVYVLGCPPRPQAIIDGIIKALEILEKKSVVEAKAVA
;
A
#
# COMPACT_ATOMS: atom_id res chain seq x y z
N MET A 1 27.61 -7.59 7.83
CA MET A 1 27.18 -6.73 8.95
C MET A 1 26.32 -5.57 8.45
N PHE A 2 26.78 -4.79 7.48
CA PHE A 2 26.02 -3.67 6.87
C PHE A 2 24.64 -4.04 6.31
N ASN A 3 24.51 -5.15 5.57
CA ASN A 3 23.20 -5.54 5.02
C ASN A 3 22.15 -5.80 6.10
N LYS A 4 22.54 -6.39 7.24
CA LYS A 4 21.61 -6.61 8.38
C LYS A 4 21.12 -5.29 8.97
N LEU A 5 22.01 -4.29 9.07
CA LEU A 5 21.65 -2.96 9.55
C LEU A 5 20.71 -2.24 8.57
N ALA A 6 21.00 -2.28 7.27
CA ALA A 6 20.16 -1.68 6.24
C ALA A 6 18.73 -2.26 6.23
N ILE A 7 18.62 -3.59 6.34
CA ILE A 7 17.31 -4.28 6.42
C ILE A 7 16.56 -3.85 7.69
N TRP A 8 17.26 -3.77 8.83
CA TRP A 8 16.66 -3.31 10.08
C TRP A 8 16.14 -1.87 9.97
N CYS A 9 16.89 -0.95 9.35
CA CYS A 9 16.45 0.43 9.13
C CYS A 9 15.18 0.47 8.27
N ARG A 10 15.16 -0.20 7.12
CA ARG A 10 13.98 -0.23 6.23
C ARG A 10 12.72 -0.77 6.91
N LYS A 11 12.86 -1.76 7.79
CA LYS A 11 11.74 -2.31 8.56
C LYS A 11 11.21 -1.34 9.63
N ARG A 12 12.09 -0.50 10.19
CA ARG A 12 11.78 0.39 11.32
C ARG A 12 11.40 1.82 10.93
N SER A 13 11.62 2.22 9.67
CA SER A 13 11.22 3.54 9.14
C SER A 13 10.56 3.46 7.76
N PRO A 14 9.52 2.62 7.55
CA PRO A 14 8.88 2.44 6.25
C PRO A 14 7.88 3.58 5.95
N TRP A 15 8.00 4.24 4.79
CA TRP A 15 7.07 5.32 4.43
C TRP A 15 5.94 4.84 3.53
N ILE A 16 4.74 5.35 3.76
CA ILE A 16 3.53 5.00 3.01
C ILE A 16 3.17 6.12 2.05
N PHE A 17 2.82 5.77 0.82
CA PHE A 17 2.14 6.65 -0.12
C PHE A 17 0.73 6.12 -0.41
N HIS A 18 -0.28 6.96 -0.16
CA HIS A 18 -1.68 6.61 -0.35
C HIS A 18 -2.16 6.96 -1.76
N ILE A 19 -2.78 6.00 -2.44
CA ILE A 19 -3.26 6.11 -3.82
C ILE A 19 -4.77 5.83 -3.84
N ASN A 20 -5.54 6.84 -4.20
CA ASN A 20 -6.96 6.68 -4.50
C ASN A 20 -7.15 6.36 -5.99
N THR A 21 -7.80 5.23 -6.29
CA THR A 21 -8.03 4.80 -7.68
C THR A 21 -9.46 5.04 -8.20
N GLY A 22 -10.31 5.67 -7.40
CA GLY A 22 -11.74 5.87 -7.65
C GLY A 22 -12.62 5.56 -6.44
N SER A 23 -12.06 5.66 -5.24
CA SER A 23 -12.73 5.29 -3.98
C SER A 23 -13.92 6.21 -3.67
N CYS A 24 -14.91 5.68 -2.93
CA CYS A 24 -16.01 6.46 -2.34
C CYS A 24 -15.58 7.21 -1.07
N ASN A 25 -14.29 7.38 -0.83
CA ASN A 25 -13.66 8.05 0.31
C ASN A 25 -13.71 7.28 1.65
N ASN A 26 -14.55 6.26 1.79
CA ASN A 26 -14.66 5.54 3.08
C ASN A 26 -13.35 4.85 3.49
N CYS A 27 -12.68 4.14 2.57
CA CYS A 27 -11.43 3.46 2.90
C CYS A 27 -10.28 4.46 3.10
N ASP A 28 -10.28 5.57 2.36
CA ASP A 28 -9.30 6.64 2.48
C ASP A 28 -9.35 7.31 3.85
N ILE A 29 -10.57 7.60 4.34
CA ILE A 29 -10.79 8.15 5.68
C ILE A 29 -10.28 7.18 6.74
N GLU A 30 -10.52 5.87 6.61
CA GLU A 30 -10.00 4.90 7.58
C GLU A 30 -8.48 4.72 7.53
N VAL A 31 -7.85 4.87 6.34
CA VAL A 31 -6.39 4.92 6.21
C VAL A 31 -5.84 6.15 6.95
N ILE A 32 -6.45 7.32 6.77
CA ILE A 32 -6.06 8.54 7.50
C ILE A 32 -6.34 8.38 9.00
N ASN A 33 -7.46 7.76 9.37
CA ASN A 33 -7.82 7.49 10.76
C ASN A 33 -6.75 6.65 11.45
N ALA A 34 -6.19 5.65 10.78
CA ALA A 34 -5.07 4.87 11.31
C ALA A 34 -3.85 5.74 11.66
N LEU A 35 -3.59 6.81 10.91
CA LEU A 35 -2.50 7.76 11.17
C LEU A 35 -2.80 8.76 12.30
N THR A 36 -4.05 8.88 12.74
CA THR A 36 -4.41 9.81 13.81
C THR A 36 -3.91 9.32 15.19
N PRO A 37 -3.76 10.22 16.19
CA PRO A 37 -3.22 9.87 17.51
C PRO A 37 -3.94 8.73 18.26
N LYS A 38 -5.20 8.45 17.91
CA LYS A 38 -5.97 7.36 18.53
C LYS A 38 -5.40 5.98 18.20
N PHE A 39 -4.92 5.80 16.98
CA PHE A 39 -4.41 4.54 16.46
C PHE A 39 -2.90 4.58 16.27
N ASP A 40 -2.40 5.74 15.84
CA ASP A 40 -0.99 6.15 15.85
C ASP A 40 -0.09 5.05 15.28
N VAL A 41 -0.23 4.83 13.96
CA VAL A 41 0.67 3.93 13.22
C VAL A 41 2.11 4.47 13.20
N GLU A 42 2.31 5.78 13.42
CA GLU A 42 3.64 6.41 13.41
C GLU A 42 4.58 5.82 14.46
N ARG A 43 4.07 5.24 15.56
CA ARG A 43 4.87 4.48 16.54
C ARG A 43 5.69 3.33 15.92
N LEU A 44 5.26 2.83 14.77
CA LEU A 44 5.93 1.77 14.02
C LEU A 44 6.96 2.32 13.00
N GLY A 45 7.18 3.64 13.01
CA GLY A 45 8.06 4.37 12.08
C GLY A 45 7.41 4.70 10.73
N ILE A 46 6.09 4.58 10.66
CA ILE A 46 5.31 4.78 9.44
C ILE A 46 4.90 6.23 9.31
N LEU A 47 5.21 6.85 8.17
CA LEU A 47 4.80 8.21 7.85
C LEU A 47 4.05 8.23 6.52
N LEU A 48 3.06 9.11 6.42
CA LEU A 48 2.41 9.40 5.14
C LEU A 48 3.27 10.39 4.37
N GLU A 49 3.80 9.94 3.25
CA GLU A 49 4.66 10.71 2.37
C GLU A 49 3.87 11.24 1.17
N GLY A 50 4.20 12.45 0.71
CA GLY A 50 3.52 13.13 -0.40
C GLY A 50 4.09 12.79 -1.78
N SER A 51 5.26 12.15 -1.84
CA SER A 51 5.91 11.74 -3.09
C SER A 51 6.07 10.22 -3.16
N PRO A 52 5.61 9.55 -4.24
CA PRO A 52 5.81 8.10 -4.39
C PRO A 52 7.28 7.71 -4.54
N ARG A 53 8.17 8.68 -4.82
CA ARG A 53 9.62 8.46 -4.94
C ARG A 53 10.32 8.24 -3.61
N HIS A 54 9.68 8.60 -2.51
CA HIS A 54 10.23 8.46 -1.16
C HIS A 54 9.51 7.38 -0.35
N ALA A 55 8.47 6.75 -0.92
CA ALA A 55 7.71 5.72 -0.22
C ALA A 55 8.27 4.31 -0.46
N ASP A 56 8.09 3.46 0.55
CA ASP A 56 8.39 2.02 0.49
C ASP A 56 7.11 1.19 0.29
N ILE A 57 5.97 1.71 0.77
CA ILE A 57 4.69 1.01 0.77
C ILE A 57 3.64 1.84 0.04
N LEU A 58 2.98 1.25 -0.94
CA LEU A 58 1.88 1.86 -1.68
C LEU A 58 0.56 1.33 -1.13
N VAL A 59 -0.21 2.19 -0.47
CA VAL A 59 -1.55 1.86 0.04
C VAL A 59 -2.58 2.30 -0.97
N VAL A 60 -3.27 1.35 -1.58
CA VAL A 60 -4.20 1.60 -2.69
C VAL A 60 -5.63 1.39 -2.23
N THR A 61 -6.47 2.40 -2.42
CA THR A 61 -7.89 2.40 -2.03
C THR A 61 -8.81 2.56 -3.23
N GLY A 62 -10.01 2.00 -3.09
CA GLY A 62 -11.08 2.15 -4.08
C GLY A 62 -11.02 1.16 -5.24
N PRO A 63 -12.07 1.10 -6.07
CA PRO A 63 -12.04 0.33 -7.29
C PRO A 63 -11.09 1.00 -8.30
N LEU A 64 -10.45 0.21 -9.15
CA LEU A 64 -9.60 0.75 -10.21
C LEU A 64 -10.48 1.29 -11.34
N THR A 65 -10.47 2.60 -11.57
CA THR A 65 -11.18 3.23 -12.70
C THR A 65 -10.32 3.25 -13.96
N LYS A 66 -10.97 3.26 -15.13
CA LYS A 66 -10.32 3.44 -16.44
C LYS A 66 -9.42 4.67 -16.49
N GLN A 67 -9.87 5.76 -15.86
CA GLN A 67 -9.13 6.99 -15.81
C GLN A 67 -7.85 6.86 -14.97
N THR A 68 -7.89 6.19 -13.82
CA THR A 68 -6.72 6.10 -12.92
C THR A 68 -5.75 4.98 -13.28
N SER A 69 -6.17 3.96 -14.04
CA SER A 69 -5.39 2.79 -14.45
C SER A 69 -3.95 3.11 -14.89
N ALA A 70 -3.76 3.96 -15.91
CA ALA A 70 -2.43 4.34 -16.39
C ALA A 70 -1.61 5.17 -15.38
N ARG A 71 -2.29 5.92 -14.49
CA ARG A 71 -1.63 6.74 -13.47
C ARG A 71 -1.10 5.89 -12.33
N VAL A 72 -1.87 4.89 -11.89
CA VAL A 72 -1.45 3.94 -10.85
C VAL A 72 -0.20 3.18 -11.29
N LYS A 73 -0.17 2.71 -12.54
CA LYS A 73 1.02 2.06 -13.11
C LYS A 73 2.25 2.97 -13.06
N ARG A 74 2.10 4.23 -13.50
CA ARG A 74 3.18 5.23 -13.47
C ARG A 74 3.68 5.49 -12.05
N ILE A 75 2.77 5.61 -11.07
CA ILE A 75 3.14 5.81 -9.66
C ILE A 75 3.98 4.62 -9.18
N TYR A 76 3.50 3.39 -9.43
CA TYR A 76 4.21 2.18 -9.06
C TYR A 76 5.61 2.08 -9.69
N GLU A 77 5.75 2.45 -10.97
CA GLU A 77 7.04 2.48 -11.67
C GLU A 77 8.01 3.54 -11.10
N GLN A 78 7.49 4.65 -10.57
CA GLN A 78 8.29 5.73 -9.97
C GLN A 78 8.72 5.46 -8.52
N THR A 79 8.13 4.46 -7.87
CA THR A 79 8.49 4.07 -6.50
C THR A 79 9.78 3.24 -6.49
N PRO A 80 10.77 3.56 -5.64
CA PRO A 80 12.02 2.79 -5.55
C PRO A 80 11.78 1.34 -5.16
N ASN A 81 12.72 0.46 -5.52
CA ASN A 81 12.77 -0.88 -4.94
C ASN A 81 13.62 -0.84 -3.65
N PRO A 82 13.30 -1.66 -2.63
CA PRO A 82 12.19 -2.61 -2.57
C PRO A 82 10.88 -1.93 -2.17
N LYS A 83 9.77 -2.30 -2.83
CA LYS A 83 8.43 -1.75 -2.56
C LYS A 83 7.38 -2.83 -2.30
N VAL A 84 6.36 -2.45 -1.54
CA VAL A 84 5.21 -3.32 -1.20
C VAL A 84 3.90 -2.62 -1.53
N VAL A 85 2.93 -3.34 -2.09
CA VAL A 85 1.60 -2.81 -2.42
C VAL A 85 0.55 -3.44 -1.51
N VAL A 86 -0.22 -2.59 -0.84
CA VAL A 86 -1.33 -2.97 0.05
C VAL A 86 -2.64 -2.48 -0.56
N ALA A 87 -3.51 -3.39 -0.95
CA ALA A 87 -4.86 -3.06 -1.41
C ALA A 87 -5.81 -3.00 -0.20
N VAL A 88 -6.37 -1.81 0.05
CA VAL A 88 -7.27 -1.56 1.18
C VAL A 88 -8.71 -1.43 0.69
N GLY A 89 -9.55 -2.29 1.24
CA GLY A 89 -10.97 -2.36 0.99
C GLY A 89 -11.34 -3.37 -0.11
N THR A 90 -12.58 -3.84 -0.04
CA THR A 90 -13.14 -4.83 -0.98
C THR A 90 -13.13 -4.32 -2.42
N CYS A 91 -13.26 -3.01 -2.61
CA CYS A 91 -13.22 -2.39 -3.94
C CYS A 91 -11.85 -2.49 -4.58
N ALA A 92 -10.76 -2.28 -3.83
CA ALA A 92 -9.39 -2.43 -4.36
C ALA A 92 -9.06 -3.89 -4.69
N ALA A 93 -9.56 -4.82 -3.87
CA ALA A 93 -9.31 -6.25 -4.04
C ALA A 93 -10.11 -6.91 -5.19
N SER A 94 -11.34 -6.44 -5.47
CA SER A 94 -12.26 -7.17 -6.38
C SER A 94 -13.10 -6.30 -7.30
N GLY A 95 -13.06 -4.97 -7.14
CA GLY A 95 -14.03 -4.02 -7.69
C GLY A 95 -15.24 -3.79 -6.77
N GLY A 96 -15.49 -4.68 -5.81
CA GLY A 96 -16.53 -4.54 -4.79
C GLY A 96 -17.92 -4.31 -5.39
N ILE A 97 -18.68 -3.39 -4.80
CA ILE A 97 -20.02 -3.00 -5.28
C ILE A 97 -20.00 -2.36 -6.68
N PHE A 98 -18.84 -1.83 -7.11
CA PHE A 98 -18.69 -1.20 -8.42
C PHE A 98 -18.24 -2.19 -9.51
N ARG A 99 -18.12 -3.48 -9.18
CA ARG A 99 -17.78 -4.53 -10.15
C ARG A 99 -18.79 -4.52 -11.29
N ASN A 100 -18.30 -4.72 -12.52
CA ASN A 100 -19.07 -4.69 -13.78
C ASN A 100 -19.63 -3.32 -14.19
N SER A 101 -19.31 -2.24 -13.47
CA SER A 101 -19.62 -0.89 -13.96
C SER A 101 -18.77 -0.53 -15.19
N TYR A 102 -19.34 0.24 -16.11
CA TYR A 102 -18.74 0.60 -17.40
C TYR A 102 -17.35 1.27 -17.29
N HIS A 103 -17.09 1.93 -16.16
CA HIS A 103 -15.87 2.71 -15.93
C HIS A 103 -14.82 2.02 -15.04
N ILE A 104 -15.12 0.84 -14.51
CA ILE A 104 -14.21 0.10 -13.62
C ILE A 104 -13.41 -0.93 -14.43
N ASP A 105 -12.07 -0.85 -14.33
CA ASP A 105 -11.15 -1.73 -15.06
C ASP A 105 -10.90 -3.07 -14.33
N GLY A 106 -11.33 -3.16 -13.06
CA GLY A 106 -11.27 -4.38 -12.25
C GLY A 106 -10.59 -4.17 -10.91
N PRO A 107 -10.02 -5.22 -10.30
CA PRO A 107 -9.19 -5.10 -9.11
C PRO A 107 -7.85 -4.43 -9.46
N VAL A 108 -7.21 -3.85 -8.45
CA VAL A 108 -5.91 -3.17 -8.60
C VAL A 108 -4.82 -4.12 -9.13
N GLU A 109 -4.90 -5.41 -8.78
CA GLU A 109 -3.95 -6.45 -9.19
C GLU A 109 -3.80 -6.61 -10.71
N LYS A 110 -4.82 -6.21 -11.47
CA LYS A 110 -4.76 -6.25 -12.94
C LYS A 110 -3.67 -5.33 -13.52
N ILE A 111 -3.28 -4.27 -12.80
CA ILE A 111 -2.34 -3.26 -13.27
C ILE A 111 -1.00 -3.30 -12.52
N ILE A 112 -1.02 -3.52 -11.20
CA ILE A 112 0.17 -3.57 -10.36
C ILE A 112 0.11 -4.79 -9.44
N PRO A 113 1.24 -5.44 -9.11
CA PRO A 113 1.24 -6.59 -8.21
C PRO A 113 0.83 -6.17 -6.81
N VAL A 114 -0.14 -6.85 -6.21
CA VAL A 114 -0.58 -6.60 -4.83
C VAL A 114 0.05 -7.64 -3.91
N ASP A 115 0.67 -7.18 -2.82
CA ASP A 115 1.33 -8.05 -1.84
C ASP A 115 0.42 -8.38 -0.66
N VAL A 116 -0.41 -7.43 -0.22
CA VAL A 116 -1.31 -7.58 0.94
C VAL A 116 -2.70 -7.07 0.62
N TYR A 117 -3.71 -7.83 1.00
CA TYR A 117 -5.12 -7.44 0.91
C TYR A 117 -5.69 -7.18 2.31
N VAL A 118 -6.26 -5.99 2.51
CA VAL A 118 -7.04 -5.64 3.70
C VAL A 118 -8.51 -5.56 3.31
N LEU A 119 -9.26 -6.61 3.58
CA LEU A 119 -10.68 -6.70 3.21
C LEU A 119 -11.58 -5.90 4.17
N GLY A 120 -12.61 -5.24 3.64
CA GLY A 120 -13.57 -4.43 4.40
C GLY A 120 -14.23 -3.33 3.55
N CYS A 121 -15.33 -2.73 4.03
CA CYS A 121 -16.04 -1.66 3.32
C CYS A 121 -16.69 -0.62 4.28
N PRO A 122 -15.90 0.26 4.93
CA PRO A 122 -14.44 0.24 4.98
C PRO A 122 -13.91 -0.75 6.03
N PRO A 123 -12.66 -1.23 5.90
CA PRO A 123 -11.99 -1.98 6.97
C PRO A 123 -11.78 -1.09 8.19
N ARG A 124 -11.84 -1.67 9.39
CA ARG A 124 -11.51 -0.94 10.63
C ARG A 124 -10.03 -0.53 10.63
N PRO A 125 -9.65 0.60 11.27
CA PRO A 125 -8.25 1.02 11.37
C PRO A 125 -7.30 -0.07 11.89
N GLN A 126 -7.75 -0.88 12.87
CA GLN A 126 -6.93 -1.98 13.40
C GLN A 126 -6.62 -3.04 12.33
N ALA A 127 -7.55 -3.30 11.41
CA ALA A 127 -7.32 -4.23 10.31
C ALA A 127 -6.35 -3.64 9.26
N ILE A 128 -6.39 -2.32 9.05
CA ILE A 128 -5.42 -1.62 8.20
C ILE A 128 -4.02 -1.71 8.82
N ILE A 129 -3.90 -1.48 10.13
CA ILE A 129 -2.62 -1.61 10.86
C ILE A 129 -2.07 -3.03 10.75
N ASP A 130 -2.90 -4.06 10.96
CA ASP A 130 -2.49 -5.46 10.79
C ASP A 130 -2.02 -5.76 9.35
N GLY A 131 -2.72 -5.21 8.36
CA GLY A 131 -2.30 -5.27 6.95
C GLY A 131 -0.95 -4.61 6.71
N ILE A 132 -0.70 -3.46 7.32
CA ILE A 132 0.60 -2.79 7.20
C ILE A 132 1.70 -3.58 7.91
N ILE A 133 1.45 -4.16 9.08
CA ILE A 133 2.43 -5.02 9.78
C ILE A 133 2.84 -6.20 8.89
N LYS A 134 1.88 -6.85 8.21
CA LYS A 134 2.16 -7.89 7.21
C LYS A 134 2.98 -7.36 6.03
N ALA A 135 2.70 -6.14 5.58
CA ALA A 135 3.48 -5.48 4.53
C ALA A 135 4.94 -5.26 4.96
N LEU A 136 5.21 -4.96 6.24
CA LEU A 136 6.57 -4.83 6.77
C LEU A 136 7.36 -6.14 6.72
N GLU A 137 6.71 -7.26 7.03
CA GLU A 137 7.34 -8.58 6.92
C GLU A 137 7.71 -8.92 5.47
N ILE A 138 6.86 -8.54 4.52
CA ILE A 138 7.14 -8.72 3.09
C ILE A 138 8.26 -7.78 2.63
N LEU A 139 8.27 -6.53 3.09
CA LEU A 139 9.31 -5.55 2.77
C LEU A 139 10.69 -6.01 3.26
N GLU A 140 10.75 -6.58 4.47
CA GLU A 140 11.96 -7.18 5.03
C GLU A 140 12.45 -8.34 4.14
N LYS A 141 11.56 -9.25 3.74
CA LYS A 141 11.89 -10.36 2.84
C LYS A 141 12.41 -9.87 1.48
N LYS A 142 11.74 -8.89 0.86
CA LYS A 142 12.19 -8.27 -0.41
C LYS A 142 13.55 -7.61 -0.26
N SER A 143 13.80 -6.92 0.85
CA SER A 143 15.11 -6.31 1.15
C SER A 143 16.23 -7.34 1.29
N VAL A 144 15.96 -8.51 1.88
CA VAL A 144 16.93 -9.62 1.95
C VAL A 144 17.26 -10.15 0.56
N VAL A 145 16.26 -10.32 -0.30
CA VAL A 145 16.47 -10.81 -1.69
C VAL A 145 17.29 -9.81 -2.49
N GLU A 146 16.97 -8.52 -2.41
CA GLU A 146 17.73 -7.46 -3.08
C GLU A 146 19.18 -7.41 -2.59
N ALA A 147 19.41 -7.48 -1.28
CA ALA A 147 20.76 -7.49 -0.71
C ALA A 147 21.60 -8.70 -1.13
N LYS A 148 20.96 -9.82 -1.50
CA LYS A 148 21.64 -11.01 -2.05
C LYS A 148 21.92 -10.87 -3.55
N ALA A 149 21.11 -10.13 -4.30
CA ALA A 149 21.29 -9.94 -5.73
C ALA A 149 22.41 -8.94 -6.06
N VAL A 150 22.73 -8.04 -5.13
CA VAL A 150 23.80 -7.02 -5.26
C VAL A 150 25.16 -7.54 -4.73
N ALA A 151 25.16 -8.65 -4.00
CA ALA A 151 26.36 -9.29 -3.45
C ALA A 151 26.96 -10.31 -4.43
#